data_AF-A0A9E7HSZ1-F1
#
_entry.id   AF-A0A9E7HSZ1-F1
#
_cell.length_a   1.000
_cell.length_b   1.000
_cell.length_c   1.000
_cell.angle_alpha   90.00
_cell.angle_beta   90.00
_cell.angle_gamma   90.00
#
_symmetry.space_group_name_H-M   'P 1'
#
loop_
_entity.id
_entity.type
_entity.pdbx_description
1 polymer ?
#
loop_
_entity_poly.entity_id
_entity_poly.type
_entity_poly.pdbx_seq_one_letter_code
_entity_poly.pdbx_strand_id
1 'polypeptide(L)'
;RQRGGVSHKAGERVEPHTEKGKKTSRTTELADTQQNGWALQLLSVTCLSLAAKMEETVVPSLLDLQVGDAKFIFDPRTVLRMELLVLAALDWRLRSVTPLSFVDSFAHKIDPCGRTARLLVLQATQVILAAMHEVDFLSHRPPALAAAAMICAADETQDRTFVNPATAASWCVGLTEEGIGNSYRLMRQVAVDQRLRKSPMILSQHRVTSPVKRESGISSSSSAPPTKRRKLNSNCN
;
A
#
# COMPACT_ATOMS: atom_id res chain seq x y z
N ARG A 1 84.16 -12.87 14.64
CA ARG A 1 82.90 -13.42 15.20
C ARG A 1 82.21 -12.26 15.92
N GLN A 2 80.99 -11.84 15.50
CA GLN A 2 80.19 -10.74 16.11
C GLN A 2 80.81 -9.32 15.93
N ARG A 3 80.07 -8.20 15.91
CA ARG A 3 78.61 -7.91 15.85
C ARG A 3 78.40 -6.42 15.48
N GLY A 4 77.37 -6.11 14.69
CA GLY A 4 76.63 -4.81 14.67
C GLY A 4 77.41 -3.52 14.36
N GLY A 5 76.79 -2.44 13.90
CA GLY A 5 75.42 -2.25 13.43
C GLY A 5 75.28 -0.82 12.90
N VAL A 6 74.48 -0.61 11.85
CA VAL A 6 74.22 0.72 11.29
C VAL A 6 72.72 0.99 11.39
N SER A 7 72.35 2.09 12.04
CA SER A 7 70.98 2.51 12.23
C SER A 7 70.87 3.99 11.90
N HIS A 8 70.36 4.30 10.70
CA HIS A 8 69.96 5.66 10.32
C HIS A 8 68.45 5.68 10.04
N LYS A 9 67.81 6.72 10.56
CA LYS A 9 66.36 6.81 10.73
C LYS A 9 65.76 7.81 9.73
N ALA A 10 64.94 7.29 8.82
CA ALA A 10 63.99 8.00 7.97
C ALA A 10 62.81 7.04 7.74
N GLY A 11 61.58 7.46 7.43
CA GLY A 11 61.02 8.78 7.26
C GLY A 11 59.50 8.61 7.09
N GLU A 12 58.74 9.64 7.43
CA GLU A 12 57.29 9.61 7.64
C GLU A 12 56.46 9.27 6.38
N ARG A 13 55.47 8.35 6.47
CA ARG A 13 54.32 8.34 5.53
C ARG A 13 53.05 7.60 5.99
N VAL A 14 52.04 8.41 6.32
CA VAL A 14 50.61 8.27 5.95
C VAL A 14 49.90 6.92 6.24
N GLU A 15 49.07 6.93 7.28
CA GLU A 15 47.88 6.08 7.44
C GLU A 15 46.73 6.53 6.53
N PRO A 16 46.05 5.62 5.83
CA PRO A 16 44.68 5.81 5.36
C PRO A 16 43.71 4.85 6.06
N HIS A 17 42.72 5.41 6.75
CA HIS A 17 41.64 4.69 7.41
C HIS A 17 40.99 3.62 6.51
N THR A 18 41.11 2.34 6.91
CA THR A 18 40.41 1.25 6.23
C THR A 18 39.05 1.02 6.89
N GLU A 19 38.06 1.85 6.53
CA GLU A 19 36.65 1.59 6.88
C GLU A 19 36.12 0.42 6.02
N LYS A 20 36.30 -0.81 6.52
CA LYS A 20 35.70 -2.02 5.96
C LYS A 20 34.89 -2.74 7.02
N GLY A 21 33.61 -3.02 6.74
CA GLY A 21 32.83 -3.95 7.57
C GLY A 21 31.35 -3.65 7.84
N LYS A 22 30.64 -2.88 6.99
CA LYS A 22 29.18 -2.70 7.15
C LYS A 22 28.38 -2.79 5.85
N LYS A 23 28.69 -3.79 5.02
CA LYS A 23 27.94 -4.07 3.77
C LYS A 23 27.92 -5.54 3.33
N THR A 24 27.78 -6.46 4.30
CA THR A 24 27.72 -7.92 4.07
C THR A 24 26.45 -8.59 4.60
N SER A 25 25.51 -7.83 5.18
CA SER A 25 24.26 -8.37 5.76
C SER A 25 23.05 -8.38 4.81
N ARG A 26 23.17 -7.87 3.58
CA ARG A 26 22.05 -7.79 2.60
C ARG A 26 22.17 -8.77 1.42
N THR A 27 23.27 -9.50 1.31
CA THR A 27 23.52 -10.45 0.20
C THR A 27 23.28 -11.91 0.58
N THR A 28 23.03 -12.21 1.86
CA THR A 28 22.68 -13.56 2.34
C THR A 28 21.17 -13.83 2.30
N GLU A 29 20.32 -12.86 2.67
CA GLU A 29 18.84 -13.00 2.59
C GLU A 29 18.32 -13.25 1.17
N LEU A 30 19.03 -12.73 0.14
CA LEU A 30 18.63 -12.89 -1.25
C LEU A 30 19.02 -14.26 -1.86
N ALA A 31 19.80 -15.08 -1.15
CA ALA A 31 20.21 -16.41 -1.62
C ALA A 31 19.28 -17.53 -1.14
N ASP A 32 18.83 -17.48 0.11
CA ASP A 32 17.99 -18.54 0.72
C ASP A 32 16.60 -18.63 0.06
N THR A 33 16.08 -17.51 -0.45
CA THR A 33 14.79 -17.46 -1.15
C THR A 33 14.79 -18.19 -2.49
N GLN A 34 15.95 -18.34 -3.15
CA GLN A 34 16.09 -19.10 -4.40
C GLN A 34 16.07 -20.62 -4.16
N GLN A 35 16.68 -21.12 -3.09
CA GLN A 35 16.75 -22.57 -2.83
C GLN A 35 15.39 -23.20 -2.49
N ASN A 36 14.48 -22.44 -1.85
CA ASN A 36 13.18 -22.93 -1.37
C ASN A 36 11.97 -22.33 -2.10
N GLY A 37 12.15 -21.82 -3.34
CA GLY A 37 11.05 -21.20 -4.10
C GLY A 37 9.81 -22.10 -4.29
N TRP A 38 9.99 -23.42 -4.40
CA TRP A 38 8.88 -24.38 -4.44
C TRP A 38 8.12 -24.47 -3.11
N ALA A 39 8.81 -24.36 -1.97
CA ALA A 39 8.22 -24.46 -0.64
C ALA A 39 7.42 -23.18 -0.30
N LEU A 40 7.92 -22.01 -0.70
CA LEU A 40 7.20 -20.75 -0.61
C LEU A 40 5.92 -20.77 -1.47
N GLN A 41 5.99 -21.30 -2.68
CA GLN A 41 4.81 -21.42 -3.54
C GLN A 41 3.81 -22.47 -3.02
N LEU A 42 4.27 -23.59 -2.48
CA LEU A 42 3.40 -24.57 -1.83
C LEU A 42 2.70 -23.96 -0.61
N LEU A 43 3.42 -23.19 0.21
CA LEU A 43 2.86 -22.48 1.35
C LEU A 43 1.80 -21.44 0.92
N SER A 44 2.07 -20.64 -0.12
CA SER A 44 1.10 -19.63 -0.57
C SER A 44 -0.19 -20.25 -1.13
N VAL A 45 -0.07 -21.30 -1.96
CA VAL A 45 -1.23 -22.07 -2.47
C VAL A 45 -2.01 -22.71 -1.32
N THR A 46 -1.31 -23.23 -0.31
CA THR A 46 -1.94 -23.80 0.89
C THR A 46 -2.71 -22.75 1.69
N CYS A 47 -2.10 -21.59 1.96
CA CYS A 47 -2.75 -20.49 2.67
C CYS A 47 -3.98 -19.97 1.91
N LEU A 48 -3.91 -19.87 0.57
CA LEU A 48 -5.03 -19.46 -0.26
C LEU A 48 -6.17 -20.49 -0.24
N SER A 49 -5.85 -21.79 -0.28
CA SER A 49 -6.83 -22.88 -0.15
C SER A 49 -7.52 -22.88 1.23
N LEU A 50 -6.77 -22.64 2.31
CA LEU A 50 -7.34 -22.49 3.66
C LEU A 50 -8.22 -21.25 3.79
N ALA A 51 -7.81 -20.11 3.21
CA ALA A 51 -8.60 -18.88 3.20
C ALA A 51 -9.92 -19.07 2.43
N ALA A 52 -9.86 -19.62 1.22
CA ALA A 52 -11.05 -19.92 0.42
C ALA A 52 -12.01 -20.88 1.15
N LYS A 53 -11.51 -21.91 1.83
CA LYS A 53 -12.32 -22.82 2.67
C LYS A 53 -12.96 -22.16 3.90
N MET A 54 -12.51 -20.97 4.30
CA MET A 54 -13.01 -20.25 5.47
C MET A 54 -13.91 -19.05 5.15
N GLU A 55 -13.71 -18.41 4.00
CA GLU A 55 -14.40 -17.18 3.62
C GLU A 55 -15.38 -17.36 2.44
N GLU A 56 -15.15 -18.32 1.53
CA GLU A 56 -16.00 -18.52 0.36
C GLU A 56 -17.18 -19.46 0.60
N THR A 57 -18.32 -19.14 -0.02
CA THR A 57 -19.51 -20.02 -0.04
C THR A 57 -19.37 -21.17 -1.04
N VAL A 58 -18.57 -20.96 -2.09
CA VAL A 58 -18.22 -21.96 -3.11
C VAL A 58 -16.70 -21.94 -3.25
N VAL A 59 -16.04 -22.95 -2.68
CA VAL A 59 -14.57 -23.05 -2.69
C VAL A 59 -14.10 -23.27 -4.14
N PRO A 60 -13.21 -22.42 -4.70
CA PRO A 60 -12.64 -22.61 -6.03
C PRO A 60 -11.86 -23.93 -6.13
N SER A 61 -11.67 -24.46 -7.34
CA SER A 61 -10.89 -25.69 -7.48
C SER A 61 -9.41 -25.42 -7.14
N LEU A 62 -8.72 -26.42 -6.62
CA LEU A 62 -7.30 -26.28 -6.27
C LEU A 62 -6.41 -26.03 -7.51
N LEU A 63 -6.90 -26.33 -8.72
CA LEU A 63 -6.25 -25.94 -9.96
C LEU A 63 -6.38 -24.43 -10.20
N ASP A 64 -7.57 -23.85 -9.99
CA ASP A 64 -7.82 -22.42 -10.12
C ASP A 64 -7.02 -21.60 -9.10
N LEU A 65 -6.87 -22.11 -7.87
CA LEU A 65 -6.03 -21.51 -6.82
C LEU A 65 -4.52 -21.56 -7.12
N GLN A 66 -4.11 -22.34 -8.14
CA GLN A 66 -2.73 -22.38 -8.64
C GLN A 66 -2.54 -21.54 -9.92
N VAL A 67 -3.56 -20.81 -10.38
CA VAL A 67 -3.45 -19.92 -11.55
C VAL A 67 -2.82 -18.59 -11.16
N GLY A 68 -1.64 -18.31 -11.72
CA GLY A 68 -0.83 -17.11 -11.49
C GLY A 68 0.59 -17.33 -12.03
N ASP A 69 1.59 -16.62 -11.52
CA ASP A 69 3.03 -16.86 -11.79
C ASP A 69 3.56 -18.16 -11.12
N ALA A 70 2.75 -19.22 -11.13
CA ALA A 70 3.04 -20.50 -10.53
C ALA A 70 4.09 -21.27 -11.34
N LYS A 71 5.33 -21.32 -10.82
CA LYS A 71 6.45 -22.06 -11.41
C LYS A 71 6.30 -23.58 -11.23
N PHE A 72 5.53 -24.01 -10.23
CA PHE A 72 5.28 -25.40 -9.89
C PHE A 72 3.77 -25.69 -9.82
N ILE A 73 3.37 -26.92 -10.12
CA ILE A 73 1.99 -27.40 -9.93
C ILE A 73 2.05 -28.56 -8.93
N PHE A 74 1.22 -28.50 -7.89
CA PHE A 74 1.20 -29.45 -6.79
C PHE A 74 -0.02 -30.37 -6.86
N ASP A 75 0.21 -31.66 -6.60
CA ASP A 75 -0.85 -32.65 -6.43
C ASP A 75 -1.75 -32.28 -5.22
N PRO A 76 -3.08 -32.48 -5.30
CA PRO A 76 -3.99 -32.16 -4.19
C PRO A 76 -3.66 -32.82 -2.86
N ARG A 77 -3.04 -34.01 -2.85
CA ARG A 77 -2.61 -34.67 -1.60
C ARG A 77 -1.42 -33.98 -0.96
N THR A 78 -0.55 -33.36 -1.76
CA THR A 78 0.58 -32.56 -1.27
C THR A 78 0.10 -31.27 -0.62
N VAL A 79 -0.84 -30.56 -1.26
CA VAL A 79 -1.44 -29.36 -0.66
C VAL A 79 -2.22 -29.73 0.60
N LEU A 80 -3.06 -30.77 0.58
CA LEU A 80 -3.81 -31.21 1.77
C LEU A 80 -2.90 -31.58 2.96
N ARG A 81 -1.74 -32.19 2.72
CA ARG A 81 -0.74 -32.43 3.78
C ARG A 81 -0.18 -31.13 4.34
N MET A 82 0.12 -30.16 3.48
CA MET A 82 0.57 -28.84 3.91
C MET A 82 -0.52 -28.07 4.66
N GLU A 83 -1.79 -28.19 4.25
CA GLU A 83 -2.94 -27.60 4.96
C GLU A 83 -3.00 -28.08 6.42
N LEU A 84 -2.84 -29.38 6.65
CA LEU A 84 -2.81 -29.96 7.99
C LEU A 84 -1.61 -29.46 8.82
N LEU A 85 -0.45 -29.26 8.20
CA LEU A 85 0.73 -28.70 8.86
C LEU A 85 0.54 -27.22 9.23
N VAL A 86 -0.04 -26.41 8.33
CA VAL A 86 -0.36 -25.01 8.57
C VAL A 86 -1.44 -24.87 9.65
N LEU A 87 -2.49 -25.70 9.59
CA LEU A 87 -3.53 -25.78 10.63
C LEU A 87 -2.94 -26.12 12.01
N ALA A 88 -2.08 -27.12 12.08
CA ALA A 88 -1.40 -27.50 13.32
C ALA A 88 -0.49 -26.38 13.85
N ALA A 89 0.28 -25.72 12.97
CA ALA A 89 1.17 -24.61 13.34
C ALA A 89 0.40 -23.34 13.79
N LEU A 90 -0.88 -23.21 13.42
CA LEU A 90 -1.77 -22.13 13.82
C LEU A 90 -2.71 -22.50 14.98
N ASP A 91 -2.53 -23.66 15.63
CA ASP A 91 -3.46 -24.22 16.64
C ASP A 91 -4.93 -24.27 16.15
N TRP A 92 -5.14 -24.48 14.85
CA TRP A 92 -6.43 -24.41 14.14
C TRP A 92 -7.13 -23.03 14.18
N ARG A 93 -6.42 -21.97 14.59
CA ARG A 93 -6.96 -20.61 14.77
C ARG A 93 -6.96 -19.78 13.48
N LEU A 94 -7.62 -20.27 12.44
CA LEU A 94 -7.72 -19.58 11.14
C LEU A 94 -8.54 -18.28 11.18
N ARG A 95 -9.44 -18.10 12.16
CA ARG A 95 -10.15 -16.82 12.37
C ARG A 95 -9.23 -15.78 13.00
N SER A 96 -8.36 -15.19 12.18
CA SER A 96 -7.69 -13.94 12.50
C SER A 96 -8.71 -12.79 12.57
N VAL A 97 -8.54 -11.88 13.51
CA VAL A 97 -9.38 -10.66 13.58
C VAL A 97 -8.75 -9.63 12.66
N THR A 98 -9.40 -9.35 11.52
CA THR A 98 -8.91 -8.35 10.54
C THR A 98 -9.35 -6.94 10.94
N PRO A 99 -8.61 -5.87 10.54
CA PRO A 99 -9.06 -4.49 10.77
C PRO A 99 -10.44 -4.22 10.15
N LEU A 100 -10.73 -4.84 9.00
CA LEU A 100 -12.01 -4.71 8.29
C LEU A 100 -13.22 -5.06 9.17
N SER A 101 -13.09 -6.04 10.09
CA SER A 101 -14.17 -6.43 11.00
C SER A 101 -14.65 -5.33 11.97
N PHE A 102 -13.88 -4.25 12.16
CA PHE A 102 -14.26 -3.10 12.99
C PHE A 102 -14.76 -1.89 12.19
N VAL A 103 -14.52 -1.86 10.87
CA VAL A 103 -14.76 -0.68 10.01
C VAL A 103 -16.22 -0.26 10.06
N ASP A 104 -17.16 -1.20 9.90
CA ASP A 104 -18.60 -0.92 9.97
C ASP A 104 -19.01 -0.38 11.35
N SER A 105 -18.52 -0.99 12.44
CA SER A 105 -18.82 -0.57 13.81
C SER A 105 -18.34 0.86 14.09
N PHE A 106 -17.17 1.23 13.55
CA PHE A 106 -16.61 2.57 13.70
C PHE A 106 -17.27 3.59 12.77
N ALA A 107 -17.72 3.20 11.58
CA ALA A 107 -18.49 4.07 10.69
C ALA A 107 -19.78 4.58 11.37
N HIS A 108 -20.52 3.70 12.06
CA HIS A 108 -21.71 4.08 12.84
C HIS A 108 -21.40 5.01 14.03
N LYS A 109 -20.15 5.09 14.50
CA LYS A 109 -19.73 6.02 15.57
C LYS A 109 -19.36 7.40 15.07
N ILE A 110 -18.94 7.51 13.80
CA ILE A 110 -18.64 8.79 13.14
C ILE A 110 -19.92 9.39 12.55
N ASP A 111 -20.73 8.56 11.91
CA ASP A 111 -22.00 8.95 11.28
C ASP A 111 -23.14 8.01 11.74
N PRO A 112 -23.76 8.30 12.90
CA PRO A 112 -24.94 7.58 13.37
C PRO A 112 -26.18 7.72 12.47
N CYS A 113 -26.15 8.66 11.51
CA CYS A 113 -27.25 8.88 10.56
C CYS A 113 -27.11 8.07 9.26
N GLY A 114 -25.96 7.43 9.02
CA GLY A 114 -25.71 6.59 7.83
C GLY A 114 -25.65 7.34 6.49
N ARG A 115 -25.52 8.67 6.49
CA ARG A 115 -25.45 9.52 5.29
C ARG A 115 -24.15 9.34 4.51
N THR A 116 -23.02 9.24 5.22
CA THR A 116 -21.67 9.11 4.68
C THR A 116 -21.00 7.79 5.09
N ALA A 117 -21.59 7.03 6.03
CA ALA A 117 -21.06 5.74 6.51
C ALA A 117 -20.56 4.81 5.38
N ARG A 118 -21.34 4.60 4.31
CA ARG A 118 -20.92 3.75 3.18
C ARG A 118 -19.66 4.26 2.45
N LEU A 119 -19.52 5.58 2.33
CA LEU A 119 -18.34 6.20 1.71
C LEU A 119 -17.12 6.06 2.63
N LEU A 120 -17.29 6.29 3.94
CA LEU A 120 -16.25 6.10 4.95
C LEU A 120 -15.75 4.65 4.99
N VAL A 121 -16.67 3.67 5.02
CA VAL A 121 -16.35 2.23 4.96
C VAL A 121 -15.53 1.91 3.70
N LEU A 122 -15.93 2.41 2.54
CA LEU A 122 -15.23 2.20 1.28
C LEU A 122 -13.81 2.79 1.31
N GLN A 123 -13.66 4.05 1.73
CA GLN A 123 -12.35 4.71 1.81
C GLN A 123 -11.43 4.04 2.84
N ALA A 124 -11.94 3.74 4.04
CA ALA A 124 -11.16 3.05 5.08
C ALA A 124 -10.73 1.65 4.64
N THR A 125 -11.60 0.91 3.93
CA THR A 125 -11.25 -0.38 3.33
C THR A 125 -10.11 -0.24 2.33
N GLN A 126 -10.14 0.77 1.46
CA GLN A 126 -9.03 1.03 0.52
C GLN A 126 -7.72 1.37 1.25
N VAL A 127 -7.76 2.16 2.34
CA VAL A 127 -6.58 2.48 3.16
C VAL A 127 -6.05 1.25 3.91
N ILE A 128 -6.92 0.36 4.39
CA ILE A 128 -6.52 -0.90 5.05
C ILE A 128 -5.87 -1.85 4.04
N LEU A 129 -6.49 -2.07 2.88
CA LEU A 129 -5.93 -2.92 1.82
C LEU A 129 -4.59 -2.35 1.30
N ALA A 130 -4.47 -1.04 1.23
CA ALA A 130 -3.21 -0.36 0.91
C ALA A 130 -2.11 -0.65 1.94
N ALA A 131 -2.45 -0.55 3.23
CA ALA A 131 -1.54 -0.79 4.35
C ALA A 131 -1.11 -2.27 4.46
N MET A 132 -1.99 -3.23 4.12
CA MET A 132 -1.70 -4.66 4.21
C MET A 132 -0.56 -5.14 3.28
N HIS A 133 -0.13 -4.33 2.31
CA HIS A 133 1.01 -4.64 1.44
C HIS A 133 2.37 -4.31 2.10
N GLU A 134 2.39 -3.57 3.19
CA GLU A 134 3.62 -3.11 3.85
C GLU A 134 3.83 -3.86 5.19
N VAL A 135 5.04 -4.35 5.43
CA VAL A 135 5.34 -5.31 6.52
C VAL A 135 5.15 -4.69 7.92
N ASP A 136 5.40 -3.39 8.06
CA ASP A 136 5.34 -2.68 9.35
C ASP A 136 3.96 -2.75 10.03
N PHE A 137 2.89 -2.90 9.24
CA PHE A 137 1.51 -2.94 9.76
C PHE A 137 1.18 -4.21 10.54
N LEU A 138 1.96 -5.29 10.39
CA LEU A 138 1.81 -6.53 11.18
C LEU A 138 2.08 -6.31 12.68
N SER A 139 2.79 -5.24 13.05
CA SER A 139 3.09 -4.88 14.45
C SER A 139 1.92 -4.17 15.16
N HIS A 140 0.86 -3.79 14.44
CA HIS A 140 -0.23 -2.98 14.98
C HIS A 140 -1.49 -3.81 15.25
N ARG A 141 -2.21 -3.47 16.33
CA ARG A 141 -3.46 -4.16 16.68
C ARG A 141 -4.58 -3.85 15.69
N PRO A 142 -5.40 -4.84 15.26
CA PRO A 142 -6.45 -4.65 14.27
C PRO A 142 -7.45 -3.51 14.56
N PRO A 143 -7.94 -3.29 15.81
CA PRO A 143 -8.81 -2.15 16.11
C PRO A 143 -8.13 -0.79 15.95
N ALA A 144 -6.81 -0.70 16.20
CA ALA A 144 -6.06 0.55 16.04
C ALA A 144 -5.84 0.90 14.57
N LEU A 145 -5.57 -0.11 13.74
CA LEU A 145 -5.53 0.03 12.28
C LEU A 145 -6.89 0.45 11.72
N ALA A 146 -7.98 -0.18 12.16
CA ALA A 146 -9.32 0.18 11.72
C ALA A 146 -9.70 1.62 12.12
N ALA A 147 -9.43 2.02 13.37
CA ALA A 147 -9.70 3.38 13.83
C ALA A 147 -8.86 4.42 13.06
N ALA A 148 -7.56 4.15 12.85
CA ALA A 148 -6.68 4.99 12.05
C ALA A 148 -7.17 5.16 10.61
N ALA A 149 -7.59 4.08 9.94
CA ALA A 149 -8.11 4.11 8.57
C ALA A 149 -9.41 4.92 8.48
N MET A 150 -10.28 4.80 9.48
CA MET A 150 -11.52 5.59 9.56
C MET A 150 -11.24 7.08 9.77
N ILE A 151 -10.23 7.46 10.56
CA ILE A 151 -9.80 8.86 10.69
C ILE A 151 -9.22 9.36 9.37
N CYS A 152 -8.37 8.58 8.68
CA CYS A 152 -7.87 8.93 7.34
C CYS A 152 -9.02 9.13 6.33
N ALA A 153 -10.04 8.28 6.34
CA ALA A 153 -11.22 8.41 5.47
C ALA A 153 -12.05 9.66 5.78
N ALA A 154 -12.22 9.98 7.07
CA ALA A 154 -12.93 11.16 7.54
C ALA A 154 -12.19 12.47 7.20
N ASP A 155 -10.86 12.49 7.30
CA ASP A 155 -10.02 13.62 6.89
C ASP A 155 -10.07 13.89 5.37
N GLU A 156 -10.31 12.86 4.56
CA GLU A 156 -10.45 12.97 3.11
C GLU A 156 -11.85 13.40 2.65
N THR A 157 -12.88 13.27 3.49
CA THR A 157 -14.25 13.63 3.13
C THR A 157 -14.50 15.14 3.31
N GLN A 158 -15.06 15.78 2.27
CA GLN A 158 -15.22 17.25 2.23
C GLN A 158 -16.18 17.81 3.32
N ASP A 159 -16.94 16.95 3.99
CA ASP A 159 -17.92 17.28 5.04
C ASP A 159 -17.28 17.62 6.41
N ARG A 160 -15.94 17.58 6.53
CA ARG A 160 -15.18 18.05 7.71
C ARG A 160 -15.58 17.43 9.05
N THR A 161 -16.00 16.17 9.08
CA THR A 161 -16.14 15.39 10.32
C THR A 161 -14.77 15.01 10.88
N PHE A 162 -14.02 15.99 11.38
CA PHE A 162 -12.71 15.75 11.99
C PHE A 162 -12.84 14.85 13.23
N VAL A 163 -12.27 13.64 13.15
CA VAL A 163 -12.27 12.69 14.26
C VAL A 163 -10.95 12.77 15.01
N ASN A 164 -11.00 13.26 16.25
CA ASN A 164 -9.83 13.26 17.13
C ASN A 164 -9.49 11.80 17.56
N PRO A 165 -8.22 11.33 17.46
CA PRO A 165 -7.81 10.02 17.95
C PRO A 165 -8.12 9.78 19.44
N ALA A 166 -8.15 10.82 20.28
CA ALA A 166 -8.58 10.73 21.68
C ALA A 166 -10.05 10.31 21.80
N THR A 167 -10.93 10.84 20.93
CA THR A 167 -12.34 10.41 20.84
C THR A 167 -12.43 8.98 20.33
N ALA A 168 -11.63 8.62 19.33
CA ALA A 168 -11.60 7.27 18.77
C ALA A 168 -11.08 6.21 19.75
N ALA A 169 -10.25 6.56 20.74
CA ALA A 169 -9.82 5.65 21.79
C ALA A 169 -11.01 5.08 22.61
N SER A 170 -12.12 5.83 22.72
CA SER A 170 -13.36 5.34 23.36
C SER A 170 -14.12 4.28 22.55
N TRP A 171 -13.76 4.05 21.28
CA TRP A 171 -14.55 3.19 20.40
C TRP A 171 -14.41 1.69 20.67
N CYS A 172 -13.33 1.24 21.30
CA CYS A 172 -13.10 -0.18 21.59
C CYS A 172 -12.29 -0.36 22.88
N VAL A 173 -12.61 -1.40 23.65
CA VAL A 173 -11.91 -1.67 24.93
C VAL A 173 -10.43 -1.95 24.67
N GLY A 174 -9.56 -1.28 25.43
CA GLY A 174 -8.11 -1.38 25.28
C GLY A 174 -7.54 -0.68 24.05
N LEU A 175 -8.32 0.12 23.32
CA LEU A 175 -7.79 1.00 22.27
C LEU A 175 -7.15 2.25 22.90
N THR A 176 -5.95 2.62 22.43
CA THR A 176 -5.15 3.72 22.99
C THR A 176 -4.92 4.80 21.94
N GLU A 177 -4.96 6.07 22.35
CA GLU A 177 -4.71 7.22 21.48
C GLU A 177 -3.34 7.12 20.79
N GLU A 178 -2.29 6.75 21.52
CA GLU A 178 -0.96 6.53 20.96
C GLU A 178 -0.94 5.43 19.89
N GLY A 179 -1.64 4.31 20.15
CA GLY A 179 -1.75 3.20 19.20
C GLY A 179 -2.44 3.63 17.90
N ILE A 180 -3.53 4.40 18.02
CA ILE A 180 -4.22 5.01 16.87
C ILE A 180 -3.28 5.98 16.14
N GLY A 181 -2.60 6.88 16.86
CA GLY A 181 -1.74 7.90 16.28
C GLY A 181 -0.51 7.34 15.55
N ASN A 182 0.08 6.26 16.07
CA ASN A 182 1.15 5.52 15.39
C ASN A 182 0.62 4.85 14.11
N SER A 183 -0.52 4.14 14.16
CA SER A 183 -1.16 3.54 12.98
C SER A 183 -1.57 4.58 11.93
N TYR A 184 -2.14 5.71 12.35
CA TYR A 184 -2.59 6.81 11.47
C TYR A 184 -1.42 7.43 10.70
N ARG A 185 -0.27 7.65 11.34
CA ARG A 185 0.94 8.15 10.65
C ARG A 185 1.36 7.24 9.50
N LEU A 186 1.40 5.93 9.73
CA LEU A 186 1.75 4.94 8.71
C LEU A 186 0.69 4.88 7.59
N MET A 187 -0.60 4.80 7.94
CA MET A 187 -1.70 4.74 6.96
C MET A 187 -1.75 5.98 6.09
N ARG A 188 -1.52 7.17 6.66
CA ARG A 188 -1.47 8.43 5.92
C ARG A 188 -0.30 8.49 4.95
N GLN A 189 0.86 7.95 5.32
CA GLN A 189 2.01 7.85 4.42
C GLN A 189 1.69 6.94 3.22
N VAL A 190 1.17 5.74 3.48
CA VAL A 190 0.75 4.80 2.42
C VAL A 190 -0.35 5.41 1.51
N ALA A 191 -1.31 6.13 2.07
CA ALA A 191 -2.35 6.80 1.29
C ALA A 191 -1.78 7.90 0.35
N VAL A 192 -0.75 8.63 0.81
CA VAL A 192 -0.02 9.61 -0.03
C VAL A 192 0.78 8.89 -1.13
N ASP A 193 1.53 7.86 -0.78
CA ASP A 193 2.35 7.11 -1.74
C ASP A 193 1.50 6.43 -2.82
N GLN A 194 0.31 5.93 -2.46
CA GLN A 194 -0.66 5.43 -3.43
C GLN A 194 -1.23 6.52 -4.34
N ARG A 195 -1.49 7.73 -3.84
CA ARG A 195 -1.92 8.86 -4.68
C ARG A 195 -0.84 9.27 -5.68
N LEU A 196 0.43 9.21 -5.28
CA LEU A 196 1.57 9.45 -6.16
C LEU A 196 1.68 8.35 -7.24
N ARG A 197 1.59 7.07 -6.88
CA ARG A 197 1.60 5.94 -7.84
C ARG A 197 0.38 5.92 -8.77
N LYS A 198 -0.79 6.37 -8.31
CA LYS A 198 -2.04 6.43 -9.11
C LYS A 198 -2.14 7.68 -9.99
N SER A 199 -1.27 8.67 -9.82
CA SER A 199 -1.20 9.85 -10.69
C SER A 199 -0.25 9.58 -11.86
N PRO A 200 -0.73 9.42 -13.11
CA PRO A 200 0.17 9.31 -14.25
C PRO A 200 0.99 10.59 -14.35
N MET A 201 2.30 10.44 -14.46
CA MET A 201 3.23 11.56 -14.64
C MET A 201 2.91 12.25 -15.97
N ILE A 202 2.07 13.30 -15.95
CA ILE A 202 1.81 14.15 -17.11
C ILE A 202 3.12 14.86 -17.41
N LEU A 203 3.89 14.30 -18.34
CA LEU A 203 5.03 14.96 -18.94
C LEU A 203 4.53 16.24 -19.60
N SER A 204 4.81 17.37 -18.96
CA SER A 204 4.61 18.70 -19.52
C SER A 204 5.55 18.87 -20.71
N GLN A 205 5.14 18.43 -21.89
CA GLN A 205 5.92 18.61 -23.10
C GLN A 205 6.11 20.11 -23.34
N HIS A 206 7.36 20.54 -23.29
CA HIS A 206 7.75 21.93 -23.36
C HIS A 206 7.29 22.53 -24.70
N ARG A 207 6.55 23.65 -24.62
CA ARG A 207 6.23 24.49 -25.77
C ARG A 207 7.52 25.10 -26.31
N VAL A 208 8.07 24.51 -27.38
CA VAL A 208 9.11 25.17 -28.19
C VAL A 208 8.42 25.97 -29.29
N THR A 209 8.59 27.29 -29.23
CA THR A 209 8.19 28.23 -30.28
C THR A 209 9.23 28.30 -31.40
N SER A 210 8.79 28.32 -32.65
CA SER A 210 9.44 29.12 -33.70
C SER A 210 8.41 29.61 -34.74
N PRO A 211 8.50 30.87 -35.22
CA PRO A 211 7.61 31.42 -36.24
C PRO A 211 8.30 31.54 -37.61
N VAL A 212 7.61 31.20 -38.71
CA VAL A 212 8.00 31.60 -40.08
C VAL A 212 6.76 32.03 -40.88
N LYS A 213 6.94 33.02 -41.76
CA LYS A 213 5.93 33.87 -42.40
C LYS A 213 6.00 33.81 -43.93
N ARG A 214 4.84 33.84 -44.62
CA ARG A 214 4.51 34.45 -45.95
C ARG A 214 3.11 33.95 -46.37
N GLU A 215 2.08 34.79 -46.55
CA GLU A 215 1.81 35.74 -47.67
C GLU A 215 1.66 35.04 -49.04
N SER A 216 0.66 35.31 -49.90
CA SER A 216 -0.66 36.00 -49.83
C SER A 216 -1.39 35.81 -51.19
N GLY A 217 -2.73 35.82 -51.28
CA GLY A 217 -3.39 35.44 -52.56
C GLY A 217 -4.92 35.59 -52.74
N ILE A 218 -5.48 36.79 -52.50
CA ILE A 218 -6.65 37.46 -53.16
C ILE A 218 -7.98 36.72 -53.53
N SER A 219 -9.10 37.35 -53.10
CA SER A 219 -10.40 37.53 -53.83
C SER A 219 -11.40 36.34 -53.91
N SER A 220 -12.75 36.45 -53.75
CA SER A 220 -13.70 37.59 -53.57
C SER A 220 -15.03 37.14 -52.89
N SER A 221 -15.78 38.08 -52.27
CA SER A 221 -17.28 38.16 -52.13
C SER A 221 -18.12 36.93 -51.68
N SER A 222 -19.22 37.03 -50.90
CA SER A 222 -19.94 38.16 -50.29
C SER A 222 -20.98 37.70 -49.24
N SER A 223 -21.38 38.66 -48.39
CA SER A 223 -22.65 38.81 -47.63
C SER A 223 -22.71 38.41 -46.15
N ALA A 224 -23.53 39.14 -45.39
CA ALA A 224 -23.74 39.07 -43.94
C ALA A 224 -25.13 39.66 -43.59
N PRO A 225 -25.53 39.78 -42.30
CA PRO A 225 -25.97 38.76 -41.33
C PRO A 225 -27.52 38.93 -41.11
N PRO A 226 -28.19 39.01 -39.92
CA PRO A 226 -27.90 38.60 -38.54
C PRO A 226 -29.08 37.90 -37.77
N THR A 227 -28.85 37.64 -36.46
CA THR A 227 -29.82 37.28 -35.39
C THR A 227 -30.18 35.78 -35.29
N LYS A 228 -30.47 35.19 -34.10
CA LYS A 228 -31.07 35.79 -32.90
C LYS A 228 -30.61 35.14 -31.58
N ARG A 229 -30.26 35.99 -30.61
CA ARG A 229 -29.89 35.66 -29.21
C ARG A 229 -31.13 35.23 -28.42
N ARG A 230 -31.09 34.14 -27.66
CA ARG A 230 -32.02 33.91 -26.53
C ARG A 230 -31.28 33.32 -25.33
N LYS A 231 -31.31 34.08 -24.23
CA LYS A 231 -30.81 33.72 -22.90
C LYS A 231 -32.02 33.38 -22.05
N LEU A 232 -31.98 32.28 -21.29
CA LEU A 232 -32.93 32.01 -20.22
C LEU A 232 -32.17 31.54 -18.98
N ASN A 233 -32.55 32.11 -17.85
CA ASN A 233 -31.97 31.90 -16.53
C ASN A 233 -32.99 31.12 -15.70
N SER A 234 -32.58 30.17 -14.86
CA SER A 234 -33.47 29.48 -13.94
C SER A 234 -32.82 29.40 -12.56
N ASN A 235 -33.31 30.24 -11.64
CA ASN A 235 -33.09 30.02 -10.20
C ASN A 235 -33.99 28.85 -9.77
N CYS A 236 -33.49 28.02 -8.85
CA CYS A 236 -34.32 27.17 -8.01
C CYS A 236 -34.53 27.87 -6.66
N ASN A 237 -35.73 27.72 -6.11
CA ASN A 237 -35.99 27.89 -4.68
C ASN A 237 -35.59 26.61 -3.93
#